data_AF-A0A8T6P4P5-F1
#
_entry.id   AF-A0A8T6P4P5-F1
#
_cell.length_a   1.000
_cell.length_b   1.000
_cell.length_c   1.000
_cell.angle_alpha   90.00
_cell.angle_beta   90.00
_cell.angle_gamma   90.00
#
_symmetry.space_group_name_H-M   'P 1'
#
loop_
_entity.id
_entity.type
_entity.pdbx_description
1 polymer ?
#
loop_
_entity_poly.entity_id
_entity_poly.type
_entity_poly.pdbx_seq_one_letter_code
_entity_poly.pdbx_strand_id
1 'polypeptide(L)'
;MRQTLVAVIISLALGALIGLGLGWFYPVEQPQTGFDLLHPDYKADYTLMVSAVYASDGDLDAAQARMGRLAEPDPAAYVVRLTEGYIDEGRNPQDIRSLVGLSAAFGYITPAMQPYAPVIPSP
;
A
#
# COMPACT_ATOMS: atom_id res chain seq x y z
N MET A 1 1.58 0.50 60.62
CA MET A 1 1.43 1.42 59.46
C MET A 1 2.69 1.54 58.61
N ARG A 2 3.91 1.74 59.16
CA ARG A 2 5.13 1.85 58.33
C ARG A 2 5.53 0.52 57.63
N GLN A 3 5.38 -0.62 58.29
CA GLN A 3 5.73 -1.93 57.73
C GLN A 3 4.83 -2.38 56.56
N THR A 4 3.55 -2.01 56.58
CA THR A 4 2.61 -2.35 55.49
C THR A 4 2.88 -1.52 54.24
N LEU A 5 3.30 -0.25 54.38
CA LEU A 5 3.72 0.58 53.25
C LEU A 5 4.98 0.05 52.56
N VAL A 6 5.95 -0.43 53.35
CA VAL A 6 7.16 -1.06 52.81
C VAL A 6 6.81 -2.33 52.03
N ALA A 7 5.91 -3.17 52.56
CA ALA A 7 5.47 -4.37 51.86
C ALA A 7 4.76 -4.07 50.53
N VAL A 8 3.92 -3.02 50.48
CA VAL A 8 3.23 -2.58 49.25
C VAL A 8 4.21 -2.03 48.20
N ILE A 9 5.21 -1.26 48.63
CA ILE A 9 6.22 -0.72 47.70
C ILE A 9 7.05 -1.86 47.11
N ILE A 10 7.42 -2.84 47.94
CA ILE A 10 8.20 -4.00 47.48
C ILE A 10 7.40 -4.84 46.48
N SER A 11 6.13 -5.14 46.76
CA SER A 11 5.30 -5.92 45.83
C SER A 11 5.02 -5.19 44.52
N LEU A 12 4.82 -3.86 44.57
CA LEU A 12 4.66 -3.02 43.38
C LEU A 12 5.93 -3.00 42.53
N ALA A 13 7.09 -2.81 43.17
CA ALA A 13 8.38 -2.83 42.49
C ALA A 13 8.65 -4.20 41.85
N LEU A 14 8.32 -5.29 42.55
CA LEU A 14 8.49 -6.64 42.04
C LEU A 14 7.58 -6.91 40.84
N GLY A 15 6.30 -6.51 40.92
CA GLY A 15 5.36 -6.62 39.80
C GLY A 15 5.77 -5.79 38.59
N ALA A 16 6.27 -4.57 38.81
CA ALA A 16 6.77 -3.71 37.75
C ALA A 16 8.01 -4.31 37.07
N LEU A 17 8.97 -4.83 37.84
CA LEU A 17 10.18 -5.47 37.30
C LEU A 17 9.84 -6.72 36.49
N ILE A 18 8.90 -7.55 36.95
CA ILE A 18 8.45 -8.74 36.22
C ILE A 18 7.70 -8.32 34.94
N GLY A 19 6.79 -7.35 35.02
CA GLY A 19 6.03 -6.85 33.87
C GLY A 19 6.92 -6.22 32.80
N LEU A 20 7.92 -5.42 33.20
CA LEU A 20 8.89 -4.84 32.28
C LEU A 20 9.81 -5.90 31.69
N GLY A 21 10.27 -6.87 32.49
CA GLY A 21 11.13 -7.95 32.01
C GLY A 21 10.44 -8.81 30.95
N LEU A 22 9.18 -9.19 31.17
CA LEU A 22 8.40 -9.95 30.20
C LEU A 22 8.01 -9.11 28.97
N GLY A 23 7.64 -7.84 29.16
CA GLY A 23 7.27 -6.94 28.08
C GLY A 23 8.45 -6.48 27.20
N TRP A 24 9.67 -6.49 27.71
CA TRP A 24 10.87 -6.12 26.97
C TRP A 24 11.47 -7.30 26.18
N PHE A 25 11.23 -8.54 26.62
CA PHE A 25 11.81 -9.74 25.99
C PHE A 25 10.91 -10.38 24.94
N TYR A 26 9.63 -10.00 24.87
CA TYR A 26 8.82 -10.26 23.68
C TYR A 26 9.19 -9.18 22.65
N PRO A 27 9.91 -9.51 21.56
CA PRO A 27 9.78 -8.68 20.39
C PRO A 27 8.29 -8.66 20.10
N VAL A 28 7.69 -7.46 20.02
CA VAL A 28 6.61 -7.33 19.07
C VAL A 28 7.24 -7.78 17.77
N GLU A 29 7.01 -9.05 17.39
CA GLU A 29 7.08 -9.41 16.00
C GLU A 29 6.24 -8.31 15.38
N GLN A 30 6.90 -7.34 14.75
CA GLN A 30 6.26 -6.57 13.71
C GLN A 30 5.76 -7.71 12.85
N PRO A 31 4.44 -8.05 12.90
CA PRO A 31 3.94 -9.05 11.99
C PRO A 31 4.44 -8.51 10.68
N GLN A 32 5.15 -9.32 9.90
CA GLN A 32 5.62 -8.83 8.62
C GLN A 32 4.38 -8.31 7.92
N THR A 33 4.19 -6.98 7.96
CA THR A 33 3.12 -6.28 7.28
C THR A 33 3.62 -6.18 5.85
N GLY A 34 4.01 -7.33 5.31
CA GLY A 34 4.14 -7.55 3.90
C GLY A 34 2.74 -7.40 3.36
N PHE A 35 2.67 -6.75 2.21
CA PHE A 35 1.47 -6.59 1.39
C PHE A 35 0.79 -7.93 1.01
N ASP A 36 1.29 -9.06 1.49
CA ASP A 36 0.78 -10.42 1.29
C ASP A 36 -0.44 -10.75 2.17
N LEU A 37 -0.69 -10.00 3.26
CA LEU A 37 -1.89 -10.14 4.10
C LEU A 37 -3.01 -9.14 3.75
N LEU A 38 -2.76 -8.24 2.80
CA LEU A 38 -3.74 -7.28 2.31
C LEU A 38 -4.72 -8.00 1.37
N HIS A 39 -6.01 -7.91 1.66
CA HIS A 39 -7.09 -8.32 0.74
C HIS A 39 -6.78 -7.79 -0.67
N PRO A 40 -7.05 -8.55 -1.76
CA PRO A 40 -6.76 -8.15 -3.14
C PRO A 40 -7.18 -6.70 -3.48
N ASP A 41 -8.24 -6.21 -2.85
CA ASP A 41 -8.76 -4.85 -3.00
C ASP A 41 -7.77 -3.75 -2.59
N TYR A 42 -6.91 -3.98 -1.60
CA TYR A 42 -5.95 -2.95 -1.18
C TYR A 42 -4.78 -2.77 -2.16
N LYS A 43 -4.44 -3.81 -2.93
CA LYS A 43 -3.46 -3.68 -4.02
C LYS A 43 -4.03 -2.79 -5.14
N ALA A 44 -5.33 -2.95 -5.42
CA ALA A 44 -6.05 -2.12 -6.37
C ALA A 44 -6.09 -0.66 -5.90
N ASP A 45 -6.46 -0.41 -4.64
CA ASP A 45 -6.51 0.94 -4.06
C ASP A 45 -5.14 1.61 -4.04
N TYR A 46 -4.08 0.87 -3.67
CA TYR A 46 -2.71 1.39 -3.72
C TYR A 46 -2.29 1.74 -5.14
N THR A 47 -2.60 0.89 -6.11
CA THR A 47 -2.27 1.12 -7.53
C THR A 47 -3.02 2.32 -8.08
N LEU A 48 -4.30 2.48 -7.70
CA LEU A 48 -5.08 3.67 -8.03
C LEU A 48 -4.45 4.92 -7.43
N MET A 49 -4.04 4.89 -6.16
CA MET A 49 -3.36 6.02 -5.51
C MET A 49 -2.04 6.37 -6.23
N VAL A 50 -1.23 5.37 -6.58
CA VAL A 50 0.01 5.59 -7.35
C VAL A 50 -0.29 6.19 -8.72
N SER A 51 -1.34 5.72 -9.40
CA SER A 51 -1.76 6.25 -10.71
C SER A 51 -2.24 7.70 -10.63
N ALA A 52 -2.94 8.07 -9.56
CA ALA A 52 -3.40 9.43 -9.33
C ALA A 52 -2.24 10.38 -9.02
N VAL A 53 -1.27 9.93 -8.23
CA VAL A 53 -0.03 10.68 -7.97
C VAL A 53 0.76 10.88 -9.27
N TYR A 54 0.94 9.82 -10.06
CA TYR A 54 1.59 9.90 -11.37
C TYR A 54 0.88 10.86 -12.33
N ALA A 55 -0.45 10.86 -12.35
CA ALA A 55 -1.22 11.81 -13.15
C ALA A 55 -0.99 13.27 -12.75
N SER A 56 -0.55 13.52 -11.50
CA SER A 56 -0.26 14.87 -10.99
C SER A 56 1.21 15.27 -11.15
N ASP A 57 2.16 14.37 -10.94
CA ASP A 57 3.60 14.68 -10.94
C ASP A 57 4.31 14.30 -12.24
N GLY A 58 3.76 13.35 -13.01
CA GLY A 58 4.36 12.81 -14.23
C GLY A 58 5.65 12.01 -13.99
N ASP A 59 5.94 11.66 -12.74
CA ASP A 59 7.21 11.02 -12.35
C ASP A 59 7.11 9.50 -12.44
N LEU A 60 7.52 8.97 -13.59
CA LEU A 60 7.50 7.54 -13.88
C LEU A 60 8.47 6.76 -12.99
N ASP A 61 9.64 7.31 -12.67
CA ASP A 61 10.64 6.65 -11.83
C ASP A 61 10.11 6.47 -10.40
N ALA A 62 9.45 7.50 -9.87
CA ALA A 62 8.78 7.42 -8.58
C ALA A 62 7.59 6.47 -8.60
N ALA A 63 6.79 6.44 -9.68
CA ALA A 63 5.71 5.49 -9.84
C ALA A 63 6.22 4.04 -9.89
N GLN A 64 7.31 3.78 -10.63
CA GLN A 64 8.00 2.50 -10.69
C GLN A 64 8.50 2.05 -9.32
N ALA A 65 9.20 2.93 -8.59
CA ALA A 65 9.68 2.62 -7.25
C ALA A 65 8.54 2.29 -6.28
N ARG A 66 7.41 3.01 -6.37
CA ARG A 66 6.21 2.76 -5.57
C ARG A 66 5.54 1.43 -5.93
N MET A 67 5.42 1.12 -7.22
CA MET A 67 4.87 -0.14 -7.72
C MET A 67 5.77 -1.33 -7.42
N GLY A 68 7.10 -1.16 -7.40
CA GLY A 68 8.05 -2.20 -7.00
C GLY A 68 7.99 -2.59 -5.52
N ARG A 69 7.31 -1.80 -4.68
CA ARG A 69 6.97 -2.20 -3.29
C ARG A 69 5.75 -3.12 -3.23
N LEU A 70 4.97 -3.18 -4.30
CA LEU A 70 3.89 -4.15 -4.44
C LEU A 70 4.54 -5.51 -4.69
N ALA A 71 4.19 -6.52 -3.89
CA ALA A 71 4.71 -7.90 -4.05
C ALA A 71 4.10 -8.61 -5.28
N GLU A 72 4.02 -7.92 -6.42
CA GLU A 72 3.57 -8.46 -7.69
C GLU A 72 4.79 -8.84 -8.56
N PRO A 73 4.79 -10.02 -9.19
CA PRO A 73 5.89 -10.44 -10.07
C PRO A 73 6.11 -9.51 -11.27
N ASP A 74 5.03 -8.92 -11.76
CA ASP A 74 5.02 -7.95 -12.85
C ASP A 74 4.01 -6.83 -12.53
N PRO A 75 4.49 -5.71 -11.96
CA PRO A 75 3.64 -4.58 -11.62
C PRO A 75 2.97 -3.93 -12.84
N ALA A 76 3.60 -3.96 -14.02
CA ALA A 76 3.04 -3.38 -15.23
C ALA A 76 1.88 -4.23 -15.75
N ALA A 77 2.05 -5.56 -15.82
CA ALA A 77 0.96 -6.46 -16.18
C ALA A 77 -0.19 -6.45 -15.15
N TYR A 78 0.11 -6.24 -13.87
CA TYR A 78 -0.91 -6.04 -12.85
C TYR A 78 -1.75 -4.79 -13.11
N VAL A 79 -1.12 -3.65 -13.40
CA VAL A 79 -1.79 -2.39 -13.73
C VAL A 79 -2.71 -2.57 -14.94
N VAL A 80 -2.25 -3.28 -15.98
CA VAL A 80 -3.06 -3.56 -17.17
C VAL A 80 -4.33 -4.32 -16.80
N ARG A 81 -4.22 -5.46 -16.10
CA ARG A 81 -5.38 -6.27 -15.71
C ARG A 81 -6.34 -5.50 -14.81
N LEU A 82 -5.80 -4.72 -13.87
CA LEU A 82 -6.61 -3.91 -12.97
C LEU A 82 -7.41 -2.85 -13.75
N THR A 83 -6.76 -2.20 -14.71
CA THR A 83 -7.37 -1.16 -15.54
C THR A 83 -8.51 -1.73 -16.39
N GLU A 84 -8.30 -2.90 -17.02
CA GLU A 84 -9.34 -3.57 -17.79
C GLU A 84 -10.54 -3.96 -16.92
N GLY A 85 -10.30 -4.52 -15.72
CA GLY A 85 -11.36 -4.81 -14.76
C GLY A 85 -12.16 -3.56 -14.36
N TYR A 86 -11.50 -2.42 -14.14
CA TYR A 86 -12.18 -1.15 -13.83
C TYR A 86 -13.05 -0.64 -14.99
N ILE A 87 -12.62 -0.87 -16.24
CA ILE A 87 -13.38 -0.53 -17.44
C ILE A 87 -14.62 -1.43 -17.55
N ASP A 88 -14.44 -2.74 -17.39
CA ASP A 88 -15.53 -3.73 -17.48
C ASP A 88 -16.59 -3.52 -16.39
N GLU A 89 -16.15 -3.15 -15.18
CA GLU A 89 -17.04 -2.83 -14.06
C GLU A 89 -17.70 -1.45 -14.18
N GLY A 90 -17.35 -0.64 -15.18
CA GLY A 90 -17.88 0.72 -15.35
C GLY A 90 -17.58 1.62 -14.15
N ARG A 91 -16.39 1.48 -13.56
CA ARG A 91 -15.93 2.31 -12.42
C ARG A 91 -15.79 3.77 -12.85
N ASN A 92 -15.46 4.62 -11.88
CA ASN A 92 -15.33 6.06 -12.09
C ASN A 92 -14.38 6.36 -13.29
N PRO A 93 -14.84 7.11 -14.31
CA PRO A 93 -14.04 7.43 -15.49
C PRO A 93 -12.74 8.17 -15.19
N GLN A 94 -12.67 8.94 -14.09
CA GLN A 94 -11.44 9.63 -13.69
C GLN A 94 -10.37 8.68 -13.17
N ASP A 95 -10.80 7.65 -12.43
CA ASP A 95 -9.92 6.61 -11.89
C ASP A 95 -9.38 5.76 -13.05
N ILE A 96 -10.26 5.39 -13.99
CA ILE A 96 -9.88 4.70 -15.23
C ILE A 96 -8.84 5.51 -16.02
N ARG A 97 -9.04 6.81 -16.22
CA ARG A 97 -8.07 7.66 -16.93
C ARG A 97 -6.70 7.70 -16.24
N SER A 98 -6.68 7.75 -14.91
CA SER A 98 -5.43 7.77 -14.14
C SER A 98 -4.67 6.45 -14.28
N LEU A 99 -5.40 5.33 -14.18
CA LEU A 99 -4.86 3.98 -14.39
C LEU A 99 -4.36 3.76 -15.83
N VAL A 100 -5.10 4.23 -16.84
CA VAL A 100 -4.69 4.19 -18.24
C VAL A 100 -3.43 5.03 -18.47
N GLY A 101 -3.34 6.21 -17.84
CA GLY A 101 -2.14 7.04 -17.90
C GLY A 101 -0.89 6.33 -17.35
N LEU A 102 -1.04 5.64 -16.21
CA LEU A 102 0.03 4.85 -15.62
C LEU A 102 0.39 3.63 -16.49
N SER A 103 -0.60 2.91 -17.02
CA SER A 103 -0.40 1.78 -17.94
C SER A 103 0.34 2.21 -19.21
N ALA A 104 -0.06 3.34 -19.79
CA ALA A 104 0.59 3.93 -20.97
C ALA A 104 2.05 4.32 -20.68
N ALA A 105 2.33 4.83 -19.48
CA ALA A 105 3.69 5.17 -19.06
C ALA A 105 4.60 3.94 -18.93
N PHE A 106 4.04 2.78 -18.55
CA PHE A 106 4.72 1.49 -18.62
C PHE A 106 4.87 0.95 -20.05
N GLY A 107 4.29 1.61 -21.05
CA GLY A 107 4.33 1.21 -22.46
C GLY A 107 3.21 0.23 -22.86
N TYR A 108 2.22 0.00 -22.00
CA TYR A 108 1.13 -0.94 -22.25
C TYR A 108 -0.20 -0.19 -22.42
N ILE A 109 -0.78 -0.25 -23.62
CA ILE A 109 -2.13 0.26 -23.91
C ILE A 109 -2.90 -0.85 -24.61
N THR A 110 -4.02 -1.26 -24.03
CA THR A 110 -4.90 -2.27 -24.63
C THR A 110 -6.07 -1.60 -25.37
N PRO A 111 -6.76 -2.32 -26.29
CA PRO A 111 -7.89 -1.74 -27.03
C PRO A 111 -9.00 -1.18 -26.13
N ALA A 112 -9.26 -1.81 -24.99
CA ALA A 112 -10.26 -1.34 -24.02
C ALA A 112 -9.90 0.03 -23.42
N MET A 113 -8.61 0.38 -23.35
CA MET A 113 -8.12 1.63 -22.78
C MET A 113 -8.18 2.82 -23.74
N GLN A 114 -8.31 2.57 -25.06
CA GLN A 114 -8.28 3.62 -26.09
C GLN A 114 -9.26 4.78 -25.86
N PRO A 115 -10.52 4.56 -25.40
CA PRO A 115 -11.45 5.64 -25.11
C PRO A 115 -11.02 6.55 -23.95
N TYR A 116 -10.13 6.06 -23.09
CA TYR A 116 -9.66 6.72 -21.87
C TYR A 116 -8.19 7.13 -21.97
N ALA A 117 -7.54 6.86 -23.11
CA ALA A 117 -6.16 7.25 -23.33
C ALA A 117 -6.04 8.79 -23.19
N PRO A 118 -5.04 9.29 -22.46
CA PRO A 118 -4.80 10.73 -22.41
C PRO A 118 -4.60 11.23 -23.84
N VAL A 119 -5.19 12.39 -24.17
CA VAL A 119 -4.88 13.10 -25.42
C VAL A 119 -3.46 13.60 -25.28
N ILE A 120 -2.47 12.78 -25.66
CA ILE A 120 -1.07 13.17 -25.71
C ILE A 120 -0.97 14.09 -26.94
N PRO A 121 -0.75 15.42 -26.80
CA PRO A 121 -0.42 16.23 -27.96
C PRO A 121 0.87 15.65 -28.55
N SER A 122 0.77 15.25 -29.82
CA SER A 122 1.92 14.75 -30.58
C SER A 122 3.05 15.78 -30.51
N PRO A 123 4.32 15.36 -30.30
CA PRO A 123 5.45 16.27 -30.44
C PRO A 123 5.56 16.83 -31.87
#